data_AF-A0A918T2S3-F1
#
_entry.id   AF-A0A918T2S3-F1
#
_cell.length_a   1.000
_cell.length_b   1.000
_cell.length_c   1.000
_cell.angle_alpha   90.00
_cell.angle_beta   90.00
_cell.angle_gamma   90.00
#
_symmetry.space_group_name_H-M   'P 1'
#
loop_
_entity.id
_entity.type
_entity.pdbx_description
1 polymer ?
#
loop_
_entity_poly.entity_id
_entity_poly.type
_entity_poly.pdbx_seq_one_letter_code
_entity_poly.pdbx_strand_id
1 'polypeptide(L)'
;MSAVPTIPGDDTLLDCLIIGAGPGGLTAATYLARFHRRILVVDAGSSRARWIPTSHNCPGFPSGVHGTTLLERLRDQATGYGAPIVEATVARLEREDDGFHATSGDGQHWHARHVILATGIVDRMPALEGLSAAIDEGAVRLCAVCDAYEASDERIAVYGPIDEAIGHALFLLTFSRDVHVVPETSRRADADRLRRAQDADITVHPPAESMAYDGECTVVEFDGVPPQRFATLYPTLGGEAQAGLAHALGARCDDNGELIVDEHQRTSVDGLYAVGDVVSALNQIAVAVGHAAIAATDVHNRLPRNFREHRETQPETAPDLPSPASAPTPPETHARH
;
A
#
# COMPACT_ATOMS: atom_id res chain seq x y z
N MET A 1 -24.63 -16.00 -6.24
CA MET A 1 -24.35 -14.70 -6.88
C MET A 1 -24.53 -13.66 -5.79
N SER A 2 -23.43 -13.10 -5.26
CA SER A 2 -23.53 -12.03 -4.26
C SER A 2 -24.21 -10.83 -4.91
N ALA A 3 -25.26 -10.30 -4.29
CA ALA A 3 -25.89 -9.08 -4.78
C ALA A 3 -24.84 -7.97 -4.73
N VAL A 4 -24.64 -7.25 -5.84
CA VAL A 4 -23.78 -6.07 -5.87
C VAL A 4 -24.33 -5.08 -4.84
N PRO A 5 -23.52 -4.56 -3.91
CA PRO A 5 -23.99 -3.62 -2.91
C PRO A 5 -24.63 -2.39 -3.57
N THR A 6 -25.77 -1.95 -3.06
CA THR A 6 -26.45 -0.76 -3.59
C THR A 6 -25.63 0.49 -3.28
N ILE A 7 -25.32 1.27 -4.32
CA ILE A 7 -24.65 2.55 -4.18
C ILE A 7 -25.63 3.55 -3.55
N PRO A 8 -25.27 4.25 -2.46
CA PRO A 8 -26.08 5.33 -1.89
C PRO A 8 -26.31 6.44 -2.92
N GLY A 9 -27.52 7.01 -2.99
CA GLY A 9 -27.79 8.13 -3.90
C GLY A 9 -27.05 9.41 -3.47
N ASP A 10 -26.82 10.32 -4.41
CA ASP A 10 -25.95 11.50 -4.31
C ASP A 10 -26.18 12.39 -3.07
N ASP A 11 -27.43 12.50 -2.58
CA ASP A 11 -27.79 13.30 -1.39
C ASP A 11 -27.72 12.53 -0.04
N THR A 12 -27.30 11.27 -0.06
CA THR A 12 -27.30 10.43 1.16
C THR A 12 -26.10 10.77 2.03
N LEU A 13 -26.35 11.39 3.20
CA LEU A 13 -25.30 11.61 4.20
C LEU A 13 -24.72 10.28 4.71
N LEU A 14 -23.48 9.99 4.31
CA LEU A 14 -22.70 8.84 4.74
C LEU A 14 -22.19 9.02 6.17
N ASP A 15 -22.06 7.89 6.89
CA ASP A 15 -21.39 7.89 8.18
C ASP A 15 -19.86 8.03 7.99
N CYS A 16 -19.31 7.44 6.92
CA CYS A 16 -17.92 7.58 6.52
C CYS A 16 -17.72 7.38 5.01
N LEU A 17 -16.94 8.25 4.38
CA LEU A 17 -16.40 8.05 3.04
C LEU A 17 -14.97 7.51 3.14
N ILE A 18 -14.63 6.51 2.34
CA ILE A 18 -13.28 5.94 2.25
C ILE A 18 -12.73 6.24 0.87
N ILE A 19 -11.57 6.89 0.80
CA ILE A 19 -10.95 7.27 -0.47
C ILE A 19 -9.71 6.39 -0.69
N GLY A 20 -9.81 5.49 -1.66
CA GLY A 20 -8.81 4.48 -2.03
C GLY A 20 -9.20 3.06 -1.60
N ALA A 21 -9.09 2.09 -2.50
CA ALA A 21 -9.34 0.67 -2.25
C ALA A 21 -8.06 -0.18 -2.26
N GLY A 22 -6.96 0.34 -1.70
CA GLY A 22 -5.80 -0.47 -1.30
C GLY A 22 -6.09 -1.32 -0.06
N PRO A 23 -5.10 -2.05 0.48
CA PRO A 23 -5.29 -2.90 1.65
C PRO A 23 -5.88 -2.19 2.88
N GLY A 24 -5.46 -0.95 3.14
CA GLY A 24 -6.01 -0.13 4.23
C GLY A 24 -7.48 0.23 4.00
N GLY A 25 -7.83 0.76 2.82
CA GLY A 25 -9.19 1.19 2.52
C GLY A 25 -10.20 0.05 2.49
N LEU A 26 -9.85 -1.09 1.87
CA LEU A 26 -10.71 -2.29 1.84
C LEU A 26 -10.90 -2.90 3.24
N THR A 27 -9.86 -2.87 4.08
CA THR A 27 -9.98 -3.29 5.48
C THR A 27 -10.90 -2.35 6.26
N ALA A 28 -10.73 -1.03 6.12
CA ALA A 28 -11.59 -0.05 6.78
C ALA A 28 -13.06 -0.22 6.38
N ALA A 29 -13.31 -0.48 5.09
CA ALA A 29 -14.64 -0.75 4.54
C ALA A 29 -15.26 -2.00 5.17
N THR A 30 -14.47 -3.08 5.29
CA THR A 30 -14.90 -4.32 5.94
C THR A 30 -15.30 -4.08 7.39
N TYR A 31 -14.51 -3.34 8.16
CA TYR A 31 -14.82 -3.02 9.56
C TYR A 31 -16.11 -2.19 9.67
N LEU A 32 -16.20 -1.09 8.93
CA LEU A 32 -17.34 -0.17 9.01
C LEU A 32 -18.64 -0.82 8.51
N ALA A 33 -18.59 -1.65 7.46
CA ALA A 33 -19.73 -2.43 7.01
C ALA A 33 -20.22 -3.41 8.09
N ARG A 34 -19.29 -4.11 8.76
CA ARG A 34 -19.60 -5.01 9.88
C ARG A 34 -20.13 -4.29 11.12
N PHE A 35 -19.79 -3.02 11.27
CA PHE A 35 -20.39 -2.13 12.27
C PHE A 35 -21.76 -1.56 11.86
N HIS A 36 -22.33 -2.00 10.73
CA HIS A 36 -23.59 -1.48 10.20
C HIS A 36 -23.55 0.04 10.00
N ARG A 37 -22.42 0.58 9.55
CA ARG A 37 -22.27 1.99 9.17
C ARG A 37 -22.55 2.17 7.68
N ARG A 38 -23.19 3.29 7.34
CA ARG A 38 -23.43 3.68 5.94
C ARG A 38 -22.15 4.26 5.37
N ILE A 39 -21.51 3.54 4.46
CA ILE A 39 -20.23 3.92 3.90
C ILE A 39 -20.25 3.89 2.38
N LEU A 40 -19.24 4.51 1.78
CA LEU A 40 -18.88 4.35 0.38
C LEU A 40 -17.36 4.30 0.26
N VAL A 41 -16.85 3.43 -0.60
CA VAL A 41 -15.45 3.46 -1.04
C VAL A 41 -15.40 4.09 -2.43
N VAL A 42 -14.56 5.10 -2.62
CA VAL A 42 -14.27 5.69 -3.93
C VAL A 42 -12.83 5.36 -4.28
N ASP A 43 -12.61 4.68 -5.41
CA ASP A 43 -11.31 4.13 -5.80
C ASP A 43 -10.96 4.45 -7.26
N ALA A 44 -9.70 4.80 -7.50
CA ALA A 44 -9.18 5.12 -8.82
C ALA A 44 -8.57 3.90 -9.56
N GLY A 45 -8.59 2.71 -8.96
CA GLY A 45 -8.07 1.48 -9.57
C GLY A 45 -6.54 1.37 -9.64
N SER A 46 -5.81 2.28 -8.99
CA SER A 46 -4.36 2.43 -9.11
C SER A 46 -3.58 2.06 -7.84
N SER A 47 -4.05 1.07 -7.08
CA SER A 47 -3.38 0.58 -5.86
C SER A 47 -1.92 0.19 -6.11
N ARG A 48 -0.99 0.68 -5.28
CA ARG A 48 0.44 0.32 -5.29
C ARG A 48 0.67 -1.18 -5.17
N ALA A 49 -0.15 -1.86 -4.38
CA ALA A 49 -0.02 -3.29 -4.13
C ALA A 49 -0.11 -4.14 -5.41
N ARG A 50 -0.68 -3.63 -6.52
CA ARG A 50 -0.73 -4.36 -7.80
C ARG A 50 0.64 -4.70 -8.37
N TRP A 51 1.67 -3.92 -8.02
CA TRP A 51 3.04 -4.12 -8.48
C TRP A 51 3.77 -5.24 -7.75
N ILE A 52 3.17 -5.80 -6.70
CA ILE A 52 3.81 -6.84 -5.90
C ILE A 52 3.70 -8.18 -6.64
N PRO A 53 4.81 -8.75 -7.14
CA PRO A 53 4.78 -10.03 -7.81
C PRO A 53 4.39 -11.10 -6.80
N THR A 54 5.04 -11.16 -5.64
CA THR A 54 4.60 -12.01 -4.52
C THR A 54 5.04 -11.39 -3.21
N SER A 55 4.13 -11.22 -2.26
CA SER A 55 4.43 -10.82 -0.88
C SER A 55 4.50 -12.05 0.01
N HIS A 56 5.64 -12.27 0.67
CA HIS A 56 5.85 -13.34 1.64
C HIS A 56 5.65 -12.91 3.10
N ASN A 57 5.48 -11.62 3.34
CA ASN A 57 5.34 -11.04 4.67
C ASN A 57 3.91 -10.56 4.99
N CYS A 58 2.93 -10.91 4.14
CA CYS A 58 1.51 -10.73 4.43
C CYS A 58 0.99 -11.86 5.36
N PRO A 59 0.53 -11.57 6.59
CA PRO A 59 0.04 -12.59 7.50
C PRO A 59 -1.12 -13.40 6.90
N GLY A 60 -1.13 -14.71 7.15
CA GLY A 60 -2.17 -15.63 6.67
C GLY A 60 -1.90 -16.24 5.28
N PHE A 61 -0.79 -15.89 4.63
CA PHE A 61 -0.40 -16.42 3.33
C PHE A 61 0.96 -17.13 3.42
N PRO A 62 1.00 -18.40 3.89
CA PRO A 62 2.25 -19.10 4.17
C PRO A 62 3.12 -19.38 2.93
N SER A 63 2.51 -19.35 1.74
CA SER A 63 3.20 -19.52 0.45
C SER A 63 3.32 -18.20 -0.31
N GLY A 64 3.10 -17.07 0.38
CA GLY A 64 3.02 -15.75 -0.23
C GLY A 64 1.71 -15.51 -0.99
N VAL A 65 1.54 -14.28 -1.47
CA VAL A 65 0.37 -13.85 -2.24
C VAL A 65 0.74 -12.79 -3.27
N HIS A 66 0.23 -12.95 -4.50
CA HIS A 66 0.32 -11.91 -5.52
C HIS A 66 -0.48 -10.68 -5.09
N GLY A 67 0.04 -9.49 -5.37
CA GLY A 67 -0.62 -8.24 -4.98
C GLY A 67 -2.03 -8.08 -5.56
N THR A 68 -2.23 -8.47 -6.82
CA THR A 68 -3.54 -8.47 -7.48
C THR A 68 -4.52 -9.43 -6.81
N THR A 69 -4.10 -10.67 -6.52
CA THR A 69 -4.91 -11.67 -5.81
C THR A 69 -5.27 -11.21 -4.39
N LEU A 70 -4.37 -10.53 -3.69
CA LEU A 70 -4.65 -9.97 -2.38
C LEU A 70 -5.75 -8.89 -2.47
N LEU A 71 -5.63 -7.97 -3.42
CA LEU A 71 -6.61 -6.90 -3.63
C LEU A 71 -8.00 -7.47 -3.99
N GLU A 72 -8.05 -8.48 -4.86
CA GLU A 72 -9.28 -9.19 -5.20
C GLU A 72 -9.94 -9.81 -3.96
N ARG A 73 -9.17 -10.55 -3.15
CA ARG A 73 -9.70 -11.18 -1.93
C ARG A 73 -10.21 -10.16 -0.91
N LEU A 74 -9.50 -9.05 -0.73
CA LEU A 74 -9.92 -7.97 0.17
C LEU A 74 -11.18 -7.26 -0.36
N ARG A 75 -11.29 -7.10 -1.68
CA ARG A 75 -12.47 -6.54 -2.34
C ARG A 75 -13.67 -7.46 -2.20
N ASP A 76 -13.50 -8.77 -2.42
CA ASP A 76 -14.54 -9.78 -2.22
C ASP A 76 -15.02 -9.80 -0.77
N GLN A 77 -14.10 -9.67 0.19
CA GLN A 77 -14.44 -9.59 1.60
C GLN A 77 -15.27 -8.33 1.91
N ALA A 78 -14.82 -7.16 1.49
CA ALA A 78 -15.52 -5.90 1.75
C ALA A 78 -16.92 -5.88 1.11
N THR A 79 -17.00 -6.24 -0.17
CA THR A 79 -18.28 -6.27 -0.92
C THR A 79 -19.21 -7.37 -0.43
N GLY A 80 -18.66 -8.51 0.00
CA GLY A 80 -19.43 -9.59 0.62
C GLY A 80 -20.11 -9.20 1.92
N TYR A 81 -19.56 -8.24 2.67
CA TYR A 81 -20.23 -7.61 3.83
C TYR A 81 -21.12 -6.40 3.45
N GLY A 82 -21.29 -6.11 2.17
CA GLY A 82 -22.17 -5.06 1.67
C GLY A 82 -21.52 -3.68 1.55
N ALA A 83 -20.19 -3.57 1.56
CA ALA A 83 -19.52 -2.29 1.31
C ALA A 83 -19.61 -1.91 -0.18
N PRO A 84 -20.27 -0.80 -0.55
CA PRO A 84 -20.29 -0.33 -1.94
C PRO A 84 -18.94 0.29 -2.31
N ILE A 85 -18.50 0.02 -3.54
CA ILE A 85 -17.26 0.55 -4.12
C ILE A 85 -17.61 1.17 -5.47
N VAL A 86 -17.21 2.43 -5.67
CA VAL A 86 -17.37 3.17 -6.91
C VAL A 86 -16.00 3.47 -7.50
N GLU A 87 -15.85 3.21 -8.79
CA GLU A 87 -14.68 3.59 -9.55
C GLU A 87 -14.77 5.08 -9.91
N ALA A 88 -14.01 5.91 -9.20
CA ALA A 88 -13.87 7.34 -9.48
C ALA A 88 -12.62 7.89 -8.78
N THR A 89 -12.14 9.04 -9.24
CA THR A 89 -11.07 9.80 -8.57
C THR A 89 -11.66 11.01 -7.88
N VAL A 90 -11.51 11.09 -6.55
CA VAL A 90 -11.87 12.30 -5.80
C VAL A 90 -10.85 13.39 -6.11
N ALA A 91 -11.31 14.47 -6.74
CA ALA A 91 -10.47 15.60 -7.13
C ALA A 91 -10.47 16.72 -6.08
N ARG A 92 -11.56 16.84 -5.31
CA ARG A 92 -11.71 17.87 -4.27
C ARG A 92 -12.35 17.29 -3.02
N LEU A 93 -11.88 17.74 -1.86
CA LEU A 93 -12.46 17.45 -0.57
C LEU A 93 -12.58 18.76 0.22
N GLU A 94 -13.79 19.05 0.68
CA GLU A 94 -14.13 20.28 1.41
C GLU A 94 -14.76 19.90 2.75
N ARG A 95 -14.58 20.76 3.75
CA ARG A 95 -15.20 20.61 5.07
C ARG A 95 -16.28 21.67 5.23
N GLU A 96 -17.48 21.23 5.57
CA GLU A 96 -18.66 22.05 5.84
C GLU A 96 -19.20 21.77 7.27
N ASP A 97 -20.24 22.48 7.69
CA ASP A 97 -20.74 22.44 9.07
C ASP A 97 -21.26 21.04 9.49
N ASP A 98 -21.72 20.22 8.54
CA ASP A 98 -22.31 18.91 8.76
C ASP A 98 -21.44 17.72 8.31
N GLY A 99 -20.23 17.98 7.80
CA GLY A 99 -19.26 16.95 7.45
C GLY A 99 -18.28 17.35 6.34
N PHE A 100 -18.11 16.44 5.39
CA PHE A 100 -17.18 16.55 4.27
C PHE A 100 -17.91 16.36 2.94
N HIS A 101 -17.61 17.25 2.00
CA HIS A 101 -18.06 17.17 0.62
C HIS A 101 -16.90 16.76 -0.27
N ALA A 102 -17.01 15.59 -0.88
CA ALA A 102 -16.06 15.09 -1.87
C ALA A 102 -16.64 15.27 -3.27
N THR A 103 -15.81 15.68 -4.22
CA THR A 103 -16.20 15.82 -5.64
C THR A 103 -15.19 15.13 -6.52
N SER A 104 -15.66 14.31 -7.45
CA SER A 104 -14.81 13.70 -8.48
C SER A 104 -14.59 14.61 -9.68
N GLY A 105 -13.58 14.29 -10.51
CA GLY A 105 -13.27 15.06 -11.71
C GLY A 105 -14.40 15.10 -12.76
N ASP A 106 -15.30 14.12 -12.75
CA ASP A 106 -16.49 14.03 -13.62
C ASP A 106 -17.77 14.62 -12.99
N GLY A 107 -17.68 15.21 -11.79
CA GLY A 107 -18.76 15.97 -11.16
C GLY A 107 -19.67 15.17 -10.23
N GLN A 108 -19.39 13.89 -9.98
CA GLN A 108 -20.07 13.14 -8.90
C GLN A 108 -19.69 13.74 -7.55
N HIS A 109 -20.62 13.69 -6.60
CA HIS A 109 -20.45 14.29 -5.29
C HIS A 109 -20.92 13.34 -4.20
N TRP A 110 -20.21 13.38 -3.07
CA TRP A 110 -20.53 12.55 -1.91
C TRP A 110 -20.40 13.38 -0.64
N HIS A 111 -21.32 13.16 0.28
CA HIS A 111 -21.35 13.83 1.56
C HIS A 111 -21.20 12.82 2.71
N ALA A 112 -20.23 13.05 3.60
CA ALA A 112 -19.93 12.15 4.71
C ALA A 112 -19.59 12.87 6.01
N ARG A 113 -19.99 12.30 7.16
CA ARG A 113 -19.62 12.83 8.48
C ARG A 113 -18.13 12.70 8.79
N HIS A 114 -17.51 11.62 8.32
CA HIS A 114 -16.08 11.32 8.49
C HIS A 114 -15.48 10.87 7.16
N VAL A 115 -14.17 11.02 7.02
CA VAL A 115 -13.42 10.56 5.85
C VAL A 115 -12.21 9.77 6.30
N ILE A 116 -11.96 8.61 5.68
CA ILE A 116 -10.72 7.86 5.79
C ILE A 116 -9.97 7.97 4.46
N LEU A 117 -8.79 8.60 4.49
CA LEU A 117 -7.87 8.64 3.37
C LEU A 117 -6.99 7.40 3.37
N ALA A 118 -7.16 6.56 2.37
CA ALA A 118 -6.34 5.38 2.07
C ALA A 118 -5.70 5.52 0.68
N THR A 119 -5.27 6.74 0.35
CA THR A 119 -4.82 7.15 -0.99
C THR A 119 -3.41 6.68 -1.34
N GLY A 120 -2.64 6.21 -0.34
CA GLY A 120 -1.35 5.57 -0.51
C GLY A 120 -0.23 6.50 -1.00
N ILE A 121 0.73 5.89 -1.70
CA ILE A 121 1.95 6.52 -2.24
C ILE A 121 2.14 6.10 -3.69
N VAL A 122 2.79 6.96 -4.48
CA VAL A 122 3.24 6.65 -5.85
C VAL A 122 4.76 6.61 -5.87
N ASP A 123 5.34 5.44 -6.15
CA ASP A 123 6.79 5.30 -6.27
C ASP A 123 7.32 6.03 -7.53
N ARG A 124 8.48 6.66 -7.40
CA ARG A 124 9.25 7.12 -8.57
C ARG A 124 9.94 5.92 -9.19
N MET A 125 9.56 5.61 -10.43
CA MET A 125 10.06 4.44 -11.14
C MET A 125 11.34 4.76 -11.92
N PRO A 126 12.30 3.83 -12.00
CA PRO A 126 13.51 4.01 -12.80
C PRO A 126 13.19 4.04 -14.29
N ALA A 127 13.97 4.81 -15.06
CA ALA A 127 13.96 4.73 -16.51
C ALA A 127 14.68 3.43 -16.95
N LEU A 128 13.93 2.33 -17.01
CA LEU A 128 14.43 1.00 -17.35
C LEU A 128 13.56 0.39 -18.44
N GLU A 129 14.19 -0.01 -19.55
CA GLU A 129 13.49 -0.70 -20.64
C GLU A 129 13.05 -2.09 -20.18
N GLY A 130 11.76 -2.41 -20.33
CA GLY A 130 11.20 -3.67 -19.84
C GLY A 130 10.83 -3.68 -18.35
N LEU A 131 10.72 -2.51 -17.69
CA LEU A 131 10.46 -2.40 -16.25
C LEU A 131 9.29 -3.25 -15.74
N SER A 132 8.14 -3.27 -16.42
CA SER A 132 6.99 -4.06 -15.95
C SER A 132 7.32 -5.55 -15.86
N ALA A 133 7.95 -6.11 -16.90
CA ALA A 133 8.36 -7.50 -16.92
C ALA A 133 9.46 -7.77 -15.89
N ALA A 134 10.40 -6.82 -15.72
CA ALA A 134 11.44 -6.93 -14.71
C ALA A 134 10.88 -6.96 -13.28
N ILE A 135 9.83 -6.18 -13.00
CA ILE A 135 9.10 -6.24 -11.73
C ILE A 135 8.40 -7.59 -11.60
N ASP A 136 7.63 -8.01 -12.59
CA ASP A 136 6.85 -9.25 -12.55
C ASP A 136 7.73 -10.50 -12.31
N GLU A 137 8.94 -10.53 -12.88
CA GLU A 137 9.93 -11.61 -12.71
C GLU A 137 10.82 -11.44 -11.47
N GLY A 138 10.67 -10.36 -10.71
CA GLY A 138 11.45 -10.09 -9.50
C GLY A 138 12.88 -9.61 -9.74
N ALA A 139 13.25 -9.28 -10.98
CA ALA A 139 14.54 -8.67 -11.32
C ALA A 139 14.62 -7.19 -10.91
N VAL A 140 13.47 -6.52 -10.77
CA VAL A 140 13.36 -5.19 -10.14
C VAL A 140 12.41 -5.28 -8.95
N ARG A 141 12.88 -4.89 -7.76
CA ARG A 141 12.13 -5.01 -6.51
C ARG A 141 12.01 -3.66 -5.83
N LEU A 142 10.79 -3.28 -5.44
CA LEU A 142 10.52 -1.92 -4.93
C LEU A 142 10.68 -1.78 -3.41
N CYS A 143 10.80 -2.89 -2.68
CA CYS A 143 10.75 -2.90 -1.21
C CYS A 143 11.64 -3.99 -0.62
N ALA A 144 12.89 -3.67 -0.29
CA ALA A 144 13.80 -4.65 0.31
C ALA A 144 13.28 -5.27 1.62
N VAL A 145 12.51 -4.53 2.42
CA VAL A 145 11.85 -5.07 3.63
C VAL A 145 10.86 -6.18 3.29
N CYS A 146 10.27 -6.13 2.10
CA CYS A 146 9.26 -7.06 1.63
C CYS A 146 9.88 -8.35 1.07
N ASP A 147 10.95 -8.24 0.29
CA ASP A 147 11.39 -9.33 -0.59
C ASP A 147 12.92 -9.47 -0.78
N ALA A 148 13.75 -8.76 0.01
CA ALA A 148 15.20 -8.98 -0.04
C ALA A 148 15.62 -10.36 0.46
N TYR A 149 14.78 -11.04 1.25
CA TYR A 149 15.00 -12.44 1.59
C TYR A 149 14.98 -13.33 0.34
N GLU A 150 14.07 -13.09 -0.61
CA GLU A 150 14.03 -13.86 -1.85
C GLU A 150 15.22 -13.56 -2.77
N ALA A 151 15.85 -12.39 -2.64
CA ALA A 151 17.07 -12.01 -3.37
C ALA A 151 18.37 -12.39 -2.62
N SER A 152 18.30 -13.30 -1.63
CA SER A 152 19.48 -13.69 -0.84
C SER A 152 20.57 -14.29 -1.72
N ASP A 153 21.82 -13.94 -1.42
CA ASP A 153 23.03 -14.37 -2.14
C ASP A 153 23.09 -13.98 -3.64
N GLU A 154 22.12 -13.21 -4.15
CA GLU A 154 22.14 -12.70 -5.51
C GLU A 154 23.13 -11.54 -5.69
N ARG A 155 23.49 -11.26 -6.95
CA ARG A 155 24.18 -10.03 -7.31
C ARG A 155 23.19 -8.88 -7.40
N ILE A 156 23.24 -7.97 -6.43
CA ILE A 156 22.23 -6.93 -6.23
C ILE A 156 22.78 -5.54 -6.60
N ALA A 157 22.02 -4.77 -7.38
CA ALA A 157 22.24 -3.34 -7.56
C ALA A 157 21.25 -2.50 -6.77
N VAL A 158 21.72 -1.40 -6.20
CA VAL A 158 20.88 -0.33 -5.64
C VAL A 158 21.00 0.90 -6.51
N TYR A 159 19.88 1.32 -7.10
CA TYR A 159 19.82 2.45 -8.01
C TYR A 159 19.17 3.67 -7.35
N GLY A 160 19.76 4.85 -7.49
CA GLY A 160 19.13 6.11 -7.04
C GLY A 160 20.13 7.20 -6.63
N PRO A 161 19.66 8.24 -5.91
CA PRO A 161 20.53 9.23 -5.30
C PRO A 161 21.62 8.57 -4.45
N ILE A 162 22.88 8.96 -4.65
CA ILE A 162 24.04 8.19 -4.19
C ILE A 162 24.08 7.94 -2.67
N ASP A 163 23.64 8.92 -1.88
CA ASP A 163 23.68 8.83 -0.43
C ASP A 163 22.62 7.87 0.13
N GLU A 164 21.43 7.93 -0.44
CA GLU A 164 20.29 7.07 -0.18
C GLU A 164 20.58 5.63 -0.64
N ALA A 165 21.15 5.48 -1.84
CA ALA A 165 21.54 4.19 -2.41
C ALA A 165 22.62 3.50 -1.56
N ILE A 166 23.63 4.23 -1.08
CA ILE A 166 24.64 3.68 -0.16
C ILE A 166 23.99 3.22 1.15
N GLY A 167 23.10 4.03 1.72
CA GLY A 167 22.39 3.67 2.96
C GLY A 167 21.59 2.38 2.80
N HIS A 168 20.91 2.22 1.67
CA HIS A 168 20.11 1.04 1.36
C HIS A 168 20.98 -0.18 0.99
N ALA A 169 22.10 0.02 0.29
CA ALA A 169 23.07 -1.05 0.00
C ALA A 169 23.65 -1.66 1.27
N LEU A 170 23.98 -0.83 2.27
CA LEU A 170 24.43 -1.32 3.58
C LEU A 170 23.36 -2.16 4.29
N PHE A 171 22.08 -1.84 4.15
CA PHE A 171 20.98 -2.69 4.65
C PHE A 171 20.93 -4.04 3.91
N LEU A 172 21.08 -4.01 2.59
CA LEU A 172 21.05 -5.21 1.73
C LEU A 172 22.22 -6.18 1.96
N LEU A 173 23.31 -5.75 2.59
CA LEU A 173 24.38 -6.65 3.05
C LEU A 173 23.91 -7.71 4.06
N THR A 174 22.72 -7.53 4.64
CA THR A 174 22.05 -8.56 5.45
C THR A 174 21.69 -9.80 4.62
N PHE A 175 21.47 -9.63 3.31
CA PHE A 175 20.91 -10.66 2.41
C PHE A 175 21.91 -11.15 1.37
N SER A 176 22.82 -10.29 0.90
CA SER A 176 23.88 -10.69 -0.04
C SER A 176 25.20 -10.00 0.25
N ARG A 177 26.30 -10.68 -0.07
CA ARG A 177 27.64 -10.08 -0.04
C ARG A 177 28.00 -9.33 -1.33
N ASP A 178 27.29 -9.59 -2.42
CA ASP A 178 27.55 -9.01 -3.74
C ASP A 178 26.57 -7.86 -4.01
N VAL A 179 26.82 -6.73 -3.34
CA VAL A 179 25.95 -5.53 -3.41
C VAL A 179 26.71 -4.38 -4.06
N HIS A 180 26.05 -3.77 -5.05
CA HIS A 180 26.57 -2.68 -5.84
C HIS A 180 25.68 -1.44 -5.72
N VAL A 181 26.28 -0.26 -5.86
CA VAL A 181 25.56 1.02 -5.95
C VAL A 181 25.69 1.58 -7.37
N VAL A 182 24.55 1.98 -7.94
CA VAL A 182 24.43 2.63 -9.25
C VAL A 182 23.78 4.00 -9.04
N PRO A 183 24.55 5.10 -9.03
CA PRO A 183 23.99 6.44 -8.88
C PRO A 183 23.07 6.82 -10.06
N GLU A 184 22.00 7.57 -9.79
CA GLU A 184 21.17 8.17 -10.85
C GLU A 184 21.90 9.35 -11.53
N THR A 185 22.73 10.08 -10.79
CA THR A 185 23.42 11.29 -11.27
C THR A 185 24.87 11.31 -10.84
N SER A 186 25.68 12.19 -11.44
CA SER A 186 27.10 12.40 -11.11
C SER A 186 27.34 13.19 -9.80
N ARG A 187 26.30 13.34 -8.96
CA ARG A 187 26.41 13.98 -7.66
C ARG A 187 27.41 13.21 -6.80
N ARG A 188 28.28 13.94 -6.10
CA ARG A 188 29.24 13.35 -5.17
C ARG A 188 28.53 12.89 -3.89
N ALA A 189 28.85 11.68 -3.44
CA ALA A 189 28.45 11.19 -2.14
C ALA A 189 29.06 12.02 -1.00
N ASP A 190 28.38 12.01 0.13
CA ASP A 190 28.98 12.41 1.39
C ASP A 190 30.21 11.53 1.70
N ALA A 191 31.28 12.13 2.21
CA ALA A 191 32.54 11.45 2.43
C ALA A 191 32.45 10.35 3.52
N ASP A 192 31.55 10.50 4.49
CA ASP A 192 31.28 9.46 5.50
C ASP A 192 30.59 8.26 4.87
N ARG A 193 29.55 8.51 4.07
CA ARG A 193 28.82 7.45 3.37
C ARG A 193 29.71 6.68 2.42
N LEU A 194 30.51 7.37 1.60
CA LEU A 194 31.42 6.71 0.68
C LEU A 194 32.44 5.83 1.41
N ARG A 195 33.01 6.31 2.53
CA ARG A 195 33.92 5.52 3.35
C ARG A 195 33.24 4.28 3.92
N ARG A 196 32.01 4.40 4.42
CA ARG A 196 31.23 3.25 4.92
C ARG A 196 30.95 2.22 3.84
N ALA A 197 30.66 2.64 2.61
CA ALA A 197 30.53 1.74 1.47
C ALA A 197 31.84 0.99 1.19
N GLN A 198 32.98 1.71 1.19
CA GLN A 198 34.31 1.10 1.00
C GLN A 198 34.68 0.11 2.10
N ASP A 199 34.46 0.48 3.37
CA ASP A 199 34.73 -0.38 4.53
C ASP A 199 33.88 -1.67 4.51
N ALA A 200 32.74 -1.63 3.81
CA ALA A 200 31.81 -2.75 3.65
C ALA A 200 31.96 -3.48 2.30
N ASP A 201 33.03 -3.21 1.54
CA ASP A 201 33.31 -3.78 0.21
C ASP A 201 32.19 -3.56 -0.83
N ILE A 202 31.37 -2.52 -0.68
CA ILE A 202 30.35 -2.13 -1.67
C ILE A 202 31.03 -1.45 -2.86
N THR A 203 30.80 -1.99 -4.06
CA THR A 203 31.28 -1.37 -5.30
C THR A 203 30.31 -0.27 -5.75
N VAL A 204 30.82 0.96 -5.86
CA VAL A 204 30.09 2.12 -6.36
C VAL A 204 30.46 2.38 -7.82
N HIS A 205 29.49 2.27 -8.72
CA HIS A 205 29.67 2.51 -10.16
C HIS A 205 29.51 3.99 -10.53
N PRO A 206 29.92 4.40 -11.74
CA PRO A 206 29.47 5.67 -12.34
C PRO A 206 27.94 5.71 -12.50
N PRO A 207 27.35 6.87 -12.81
CA PRO A 207 25.94 6.96 -13.13
C PRO A 207 25.58 6.09 -14.34
N ALA A 208 24.41 5.45 -14.30
CA ALA A 208 23.92 4.66 -15.43
C ALA A 208 23.64 5.55 -16.65
N GLU A 209 24.08 5.12 -17.83
CA GLU A 209 23.66 5.74 -19.10
C GLU A 209 22.31 5.18 -19.56
N SER A 210 22.11 3.87 -19.41
CA SER A 210 20.85 3.20 -19.69
C SER A 210 20.70 1.93 -18.86
N MET A 211 19.46 1.48 -18.71
CA MET A 211 19.13 0.23 -18.04
C MET A 211 18.06 -0.51 -18.84
N ALA A 212 18.22 -1.82 -18.96
CA ALA A 212 17.26 -2.68 -19.64
C ALA A 212 17.15 -4.04 -18.93
N TYR A 213 15.97 -4.65 -19.01
CA TYR A 213 15.75 -6.04 -18.64
C TYR A 213 15.85 -6.92 -19.88
N ASP A 214 16.72 -7.94 -19.85
CA ASP A 214 16.98 -8.79 -21.01
C ASP A 214 16.20 -10.12 -21.02
N GLY A 215 15.29 -10.30 -20.05
CA GLY A 215 14.52 -11.52 -19.86
C GLY A 215 15.09 -12.46 -18.78
N GLU A 216 16.27 -12.15 -18.25
CA GLU A 216 16.88 -12.90 -17.13
C GLU A 216 17.34 -11.96 -16.01
N CYS A 217 17.93 -10.81 -16.35
CA CYS A 217 18.51 -9.91 -15.37
C CYS A 217 18.43 -8.45 -15.82
N THR A 218 18.74 -7.54 -14.91
CA THR A 218 18.91 -6.13 -15.26
C THR A 218 20.32 -5.88 -15.79
N VAL A 219 20.42 -5.30 -16.99
CA VAL A 219 21.66 -4.86 -17.61
C VAL A 219 21.77 -3.34 -17.46
N VAL A 220 22.91 -2.88 -16.95
CA VAL A 220 23.21 -1.46 -16.75
C VAL A 220 24.42 -1.09 -17.59
N GLU A 221 24.25 -0.11 -18.47
CA GLU A 221 25.30 0.47 -19.30
C GLU A 221 25.88 1.73 -18.64
N PHE A 222 27.16 1.97 -18.85
CA PHE A 222 27.91 3.07 -18.24
C PHE A 222 28.84 3.72 -19.27
N ASP A 223 29.13 5.01 -19.12
CA ASP A 223 30.11 5.70 -19.95
C ASP A 223 31.52 5.11 -19.75
N GLY A 224 32.09 4.55 -20.81
CA GLY A 224 33.47 4.06 -20.83
C GLY A 224 33.77 2.85 -19.94
N VAL A 225 32.76 2.18 -19.37
CA VAL A 225 32.90 0.98 -18.53
C VAL A 225 32.05 -0.16 -19.10
N PRO A 226 32.53 -1.42 -19.09
CA PRO A 226 31.74 -2.55 -19.58
C PRO A 226 30.40 -2.70 -18.85
N PRO A 227 29.31 -3.05 -19.57
CA PRO A 227 28.01 -3.27 -18.97
C PRO A 227 28.05 -4.25 -17.80
N GLN A 228 27.22 -3.98 -16.79
CA GLN A 228 27.07 -4.82 -15.62
C GLN A 228 25.70 -5.51 -15.63
N ARG A 229 25.67 -6.77 -15.18
CA ARG A 229 24.45 -7.58 -15.07
C ARG A 229 24.13 -7.82 -13.61
N PHE A 230 22.91 -7.51 -13.19
CA PHE A 230 22.43 -7.69 -11.82
C PHE A 230 21.18 -8.55 -11.84
N ALA A 231 21.18 -9.61 -11.02
CA ALA A 231 20.01 -10.47 -10.88
C ALA A 231 18.83 -9.68 -10.32
N THR A 232 19.09 -8.85 -9.31
CA THR A 232 18.09 -7.96 -8.71
C THR A 232 18.57 -6.51 -8.69
N LEU A 233 17.66 -5.58 -9.01
CA LEU A 233 17.83 -4.14 -8.85
C LEU A 233 16.77 -3.57 -7.90
N TYR A 234 17.23 -2.82 -6.88
CA TYR A 234 16.38 -2.04 -5.98
C TYR A 234 16.47 -0.55 -6.31
N PRO A 235 15.41 0.10 -6.82
CA PRO A 235 15.36 1.54 -6.95
C PRO A 235 15.06 2.21 -5.60
N THR A 236 15.81 3.26 -5.30
CA THR A 236 15.71 4.09 -4.08
C THR A 236 15.41 5.54 -4.44
N LEU A 237 14.51 5.72 -5.41
CA LEU A 237 14.17 7.02 -6.00
C LEU A 237 13.13 7.81 -5.17
N GLY A 238 12.62 7.20 -4.10
CA GLY A 238 11.55 7.75 -3.27
C GLY A 238 10.16 7.60 -3.89
N GLY A 239 9.18 8.25 -3.26
CA GLY A 239 7.80 8.25 -3.71
C GLY A 239 7.06 9.49 -3.19
N GLU A 240 5.84 9.68 -3.68
CA GLU A 240 5.00 10.84 -3.34
C GLU A 240 3.72 10.37 -2.67
N ALA A 241 3.59 10.68 -1.38
CA ALA A 241 2.38 10.40 -0.61
C ALA A 241 1.21 11.17 -1.21
N GLN A 242 0.09 10.49 -1.43
CA GLN A 242 -1.10 11.06 -2.07
C GLN A 242 -1.95 11.83 -1.05
N ALA A 243 -1.34 12.83 -0.40
CA ALA A 243 -1.90 13.61 0.70
C ALA A 243 -2.61 14.91 0.25
N GLY A 244 -2.69 15.19 -1.05
CA GLY A 244 -3.17 16.46 -1.60
C GLY A 244 -4.56 16.89 -1.09
N LEU A 245 -5.50 15.95 -0.96
CA LEU A 245 -6.85 16.21 -0.42
C LEU A 245 -6.79 16.71 1.04
N ALA A 246 -5.95 16.10 1.87
CA ALA A 246 -5.77 16.49 3.25
C ALA A 246 -5.03 17.83 3.39
N HIS A 247 -4.02 18.05 2.54
CA HIS A 247 -3.28 19.31 2.51
C HIS A 247 -4.18 20.49 2.20
N ALA A 248 -5.10 20.34 1.24
CA ALA A 248 -6.09 21.37 0.91
C ALA A 248 -7.01 21.74 2.09
N LEU A 249 -7.17 20.83 3.07
CA LEU A 249 -7.93 21.06 4.30
C LEU A 249 -7.05 21.55 5.47
N GLY A 250 -5.75 21.76 5.26
CA GLY A 250 -4.81 22.18 6.30
C GLY A 250 -4.35 21.06 7.24
N ALA A 251 -4.40 19.81 6.82
CA ALA A 251 -3.83 18.71 7.58
C ALA A 251 -2.29 18.84 7.66
N ARG A 252 -1.71 18.48 8.81
CA ARG A 252 -0.27 18.48 9.03
C ARG A 252 0.38 17.28 8.34
N CYS A 253 1.51 17.54 7.68
CA CYS A 253 2.41 16.53 7.14
C CYS A 253 3.79 16.65 7.79
N ASP A 254 4.61 15.60 7.63
CA ASP A 254 6.04 15.67 7.91
C ASP A 254 6.83 16.31 6.76
N ASP A 255 8.16 16.32 6.87
CA ASP A 255 9.06 16.91 5.88
C ASP A 255 9.06 16.16 4.53
N ASN A 256 8.54 14.92 4.50
CA ASN A 256 8.40 14.10 3.30
C ASN A 256 7.02 14.25 2.64
N GLY A 257 6.12 15.04 3.23
CA GLY A 257 4.75 15.22 2.76
C GLY A 257 3.80 14.11 3.19
N GLU A 258 4.22 13.21 4.08
CA GLU A 258 3.40 12.13 4.63
C GLU A 258 2.52 12.67 5.76
N LEU A 259 1.28 12.17 5.88
CA LEU A 259 0.33 12.67 6.88
C LEU A 259 0.74 12.26 8.29
N ILE A 260 0.73 13.24 9.21
CA ILE A 260 0.93 12.98 10.64
C ILE A 260 -0.43 12.66 11.27
N VAL A 261 -0.51 11.51 11.94
CA VAL A 261 -1.72 11.05 12.63
C VAL A 261 -1.44 10.71 14.10
N ASP A 262 -2.49 10.70 14.92
CA ASP A 262 -2.42 10.21 16.30
C ASP A 262 -2.59 8.69 16.42
N GLU A 263 -2.60 8.16 17.65
CA GLU A 263 -2.78 6.72 17.93
C GLU A 263 -4.12 6.13 17.48
N HIS A 264 -5.08 7.00 17.10
CA HIS A 264 -6.38 6.62 16.54
C HIS A 264 -6.45 6.83 15.02
N GLN A 265 -5.31 7.11 14.37
CA GLN A 265 -5.20 7.44 12.95
C GLN A 265 -5.93 8.72 12.53
N ARG A 266 -6.19 9.63 13.48
CA ARG A 266 -6.79 10.93 13.20
C ARG A 266 -5.73 11.90 12.70
N THR A 267 -6.06 12.66 11.66
CA THR A 267 -5.22 13.78 11.22
C THR A 267 -5.43 14.99 12.15
N SER A 268 -4.74 16.11 11.87
CA SER A 268 -5.02 17.38 12.56
C SER A 268 -6.36 18.03 12.17
N VAL A 269 -7.05 17.52 11.15
CA VAL A 269 -8.39 17.97 10.75
C VAL A 269 -9.43 17.06 11.40
N ASP A 270 -10.29 17.62 12.22
CA ASP A 270 -11.29 16.84 12.95
C ASP A 270 -12.27 16.14 12.00
N GLY A 271 -12.46 14.83 12.21
CA GLY A 271 -13.29 13.96 11.36
C GLY A 271 -12.55 13.36 10.15
N LEU A 272 -11.31 13.79 9.88
CA LEU A 272 -10.47 13.27 8.81
C LEU A 272 -9.40 12.31 9.37
N TYR A 273 -9.37 11.11 8.82
CA TYR A 273 -8.46 10.01 9.18
C TYR A 273 -7.55 9.68 7.99
N ALA A 274 -6.41 9.06 8.28
CA ALA A 274 -5.50 8.57 7.25
C ALA A 274 -4.90 7.21 7.62
N VAL A 275 -4.79 6.30 6.65
CA VAL A 275 -4.34 4.91 6.86
C VAL A 275 -3.45 4.43 5.73
N GLY A 276 -2.55 3.48 6.04
CA GLY A 276 -1.57 2.94 5.09
C GLY A 276 -0.53 3.96 4.64
N ASP A 277 -0.01 3.76 3.43
CA ASP A 277 1.21 4.42 2.91
C ASP A 277 1.11 5.95 2.69
N VAL A 278 -0.04 6.58 2.97
CA VAL A 278 -0.16 8.05 2.97
C VAL A 278 0.29 8.66 4.30
N VAL A 279 0.45 7.84 5.34
CA VAL A 279 0.80 8.24 6.71
C VAL A 279 2.30 8.12 6.93
N SER A 280 2.88 9.01 7.74
CA SER A 280 4.29 8.95 8.18
C SER A 280 4.54 7.73 9.08
N ALA A 281 4.76 6.58 8.44
CA ALA A 281 4.86 5.27 9.07
C ALA A 281 5.55 4.27 8.14
N LEU A 282 5.71 3.03 8.62
CA LEU A 282 6.25 1.94 7.82
C LEU A 282 5.26 1.50 6.73
N ASN A 283 5.65 1.63 5.46
CA ASN A 283 4.85 1.23 4.30
C ASN A 283 4.81 -0.30 4.12
N GLN A 284 3.87 -0.97 4.79
CA GLN A 284 3.65 -2.42 4.73
C GLN A 284 2.16 -2.75 4.75
N ILE A 285 1.77 -3.84 4.08
CA ILE A 285 0.38 -4.32 4.06
C ILE A 285 -0.17 -4.52 5.47
N ALA A 286 0.61 -5.16 6.36
CA ALA A 286 0.21 -5.41 7.73
C ALA A 286 -0.03 -4.10 8.53
N VAL A 287 0.78 -3.07 8.28
CA VAL A 287 0.63 -1.75 8.90
C VAL A 287 -0.63 -1.07 8.38
N ALA A 288 -0.86 -1.08 7.06
CA ALA A 288 -2.07 -0.51 6.47
C ALA A 288 -3.36 -1.15 7.00
N VAL A 289 -3.37 -2.48 7.17
CA VAL A 289 -4.48 -3.24 7.77
C VAL A 289 -4.67 -2.87 9.25
N GLY A 290 -3.58 -2.74 10.01
CA GLY A 290 -3.62 -2.32 11.41
C GLY A 290 -4.18 -0.90 11.58
N HIS A 291 -3.67 0.06 10.80
CA HIS A 291 -4.17 1.44 10.77
C HIS A 291 -5.67 1.47 10.46
N ALA A 292 -6.11 0.70 9.46
CA ALA A 292 -7.51 0.63 9.07
C ALA A 292 -8.44 0.15 10.19
N ALA A 293 -8.04 -0.89 10.92
CA ALA A 293 -8.80 -1.42 12.05
C ALA A 293 -8.97 -0.38 13.16
N ILE A 294 -7.89 0.34 13.48
CA ILE A 294 -7.88 1.43 14.47
C ILE A 294 -8.81 2.57 14.04
N ALA A 295 -8.60 3.10 12.83
CA ALA A 295 -9.36 4.23 12.28
C ALA A 295 -10.86 3.92 12.20
N ALA A 296 -11.22 2.78 11.62
CA ALA A 296 -12.61 2.37 11.45
C ALA A 296 -13.34 2.20 12.80
N THR A 297 -12.66 1.64 13.80
CA THR A 297 -13.22 1.46 15.14
C THR A 297 -13.44 2.81 15.82
N ASP A 298 -12.49 3.73 15.68
CA ASP A 298 -12.61 5.07 16.23
C ASP A 298 -13.74 5.88 15.58
N VAL A 299 -13.82 5.87 14.24
CA VAL A 299 -14.94 6.45 13.49
C VAL A 299 -16.28 5.91 14.00
N HIS A 300 -16.39 4.58 14.16
CA HIS A 300 -17.61 3.96 14.71
C HIS A 300 -17.95 4.49 16.10
N ASN A 301 -16.96 4.64 16.98
CA ASN A 301 -17.18 5.08 18.37
C ASN A 301 -17.56 6.55 18.49
N ARG A 302 -17.13 7.40 17.55
CA ARG A 302 -17.47 8.83 17.51
C ARG A 302 -18.85 9.12 16.92
N LEU A 303 -19.39 8.19 16.13
CA LEU A 303 -20.74 8.27 15.58
C LEU A 303 -21.79 7.89 16.64
N PRO A 304 -23.05 8.39 16.51
CA PRO A 304 -24.15 7.96 17.36
C PRO A 304 -24.30 6.43 17.39
N ARG A 305 -24.76 5.91 18.53
CA ARG A 305 -25.03 4.47 18.70
C ARG A 305 -26.07 4.02 17.69
N ASN A 306 -25.79 2.94 16.98
CA ASN A 306 -26.69 2.27 16.03
C ASN A 306 -27.11 0.91 16.60
N PHE A 307 -27.82 0.91 17.73
CA PHE A 307 -28.29 -0.34 18.32
C PHE A 307 -29.15 -1.13 17.32
N ARG A 308 -28.94 -2.44 17.30
CA ARG A 308 -29.65 -3.31 16.39
C ARG A 308 -31.12 -3.37 16.81
N GLU A 309 -32.02 -2.98 15.90
CA GLU A 309 -33.46 -3.02 16.13
C GLU A 309 -34.00 -4.45 16.13
N HIS A 310 -35.30 -4.65 16.34
CA HIS A 310 -35.92 -5.97 16.24
C HIS A 310 -35.78 -6.51 14.81
N ARG A 311 -35.58 -7.83 14.68
CA ARG A 311 -35.29 -8.48 13.38
C ARG A 311 -36.34 -8.18 12.30
N GLU A 312 -37.57 -7.93 12.69
CA GLU A 312 -38.71 -7.62 11.81
C GLU A 312 -38.64 -6.22 11.19
N THR A 313 -37.87 -5.30 11.78
CA THR A 313 -37.68 -3.93 11.27
C THR A 313 -36.29 -3.73 10.66
N GLN A 314 -35.43 -4.76 10.71
CA GLN A 314 -34.08 -4.66 10.17
C GLN A 314 -34.12 -4.70 8.63
N PRO A 315 -33.35 -3.83 7.95
CA PRO A 315 -33.07 -4.02 6.53
C PRO A 315 -32.37 -5.37 6.31
N GLU A 316 -32.51 -5.94 5.11
CA GLU A 316 -31.77 -7.13 4.73
C GLU A 316 -30.26 -6.89 4.94
N THR A 317 -29.65 -7.72 5.79
CA THR A 317 -28.20 -7.69 5.97
C THR A 317 -27.53 -8.51 4.88
N ALA A 318 -26.27 -8.19 4.58
CA ALA A 318 -25.44 -9.01 3.70
C ALA A 318 -25.53 -10.49 4.11
N PRO A 319 -25.58 -11.42 3.14
CA PRO A 319 -25.60 -12.84 3.44
C PRO A 319 -24.37 -13.21 4.26
N ASP A 320 -24.51 -14.18 5.17
CA ASP A 320 -23.36 -14.70 5.89
C ASP A 320 -22.33 -15.20 4.87
N LEU A 321 -21.11 -14.67 4.96
CA LEU A 321 -20.01 -15.19 4.17
C LEU A 321 -19.82 -16.67 4.50
N PRO A 322 -19.50 -17.52 3.51
CA PRO A 322 -19.28 -18.94 3.76
C PRO A 322 -18.21 -19.11 4.82
N SER A 323 -18.56 -19.80 5.91
CA SER A 323 -17.57 -20.19 6.92
C SER A 323 -16.58 -21.16 6.29
N PRO A 324 -15.27 -21.06 6.58
CA PRO A 324 -14.32 -22.06 6.14
C PRO A 324 -14.81 -23.44 6.60
N ALA A 325 -14.88 -24.39 5.67
CA ALA A 325 -15.25 -25.75 6.00
C ALA A 325 -14.34 -26.23 7.13
N SER A 326 -14.92 -26.84 8.17
CA SER A 326 -14.16 -27.47 9.25
C SER A 326 -13.06 -28.33 8.61
N ALA A 327 -11.79 -28.03 8.92
CA ALA A 327 -10.68 -28.81 8.40
C ALA A 327 -10.95 -30.30 8.70
N PRO A 328 -10.68 -31.21 7.75
CA PRO A 328 -10.83 -32.64 8.03
C PRO A 328 -9.96 -32.99 9.24
N THR A 329 -10.58 -33.62 10.25
CA THR A 329 -9.88 -34.13 11.43
C THR A 329 -8.69 -34.97 10.97
N PRO A 330 -7.46 -34.73 11.44
CA PRO A 330 -6.33 -35.58 11.08
C PRO A 330 -6.66 -37.03 11.45
N PRO A 331 -6.29 -38.02 10.61
CA PRO A 331 -6.61 -39.41 10.88
C PRO A 331 -6.02 -39.80 12.23
N GLU A 332 -6.84 -40.41 13.09
CA GLU A 332 -6.41 -40.98 14.36
C GLU A 332 -5.27 -41.97 14.08
N THR A 333 -4.05 -41.60 14.43
CA THR A 333 -2.94 -42.54 14.49
C THR A 333 -3.24 -43.48 15.66
N HIS A 334 -3.91 -44.59 15.37
CA HIS A 334 -3.91 -45.73 16.28
C HIS A 334 -2.47 -46.21 16.44
N ALA A 335 -1.85 -45.80 17.54
CA ALA A 335 -0.64 -46.42 18.06
C ALA A 335 -0.95 -47.92 18.27
N ARG A 336 -0.46 -48.75 17.36
CA ARG A 336 -0.31 -50.19 17.63
C ARG A 336 0.95 -50.33 18.47
N HIS A 337 0.75 -50.65 19.74
CA HIS A 337 1.75 -51.26 20.62
C HIS A 337 2.20 -52.61 20.06
#